data_AF-A0A0B1SZD8-F1
#
_entry.id   AF-A0A0B1SZD8-F1
#
_cell.length_a   1.000
_cell.length_b   1.000
_cell.length_c   1.000
_cell.angle_alpha   90.00
_cell.angle_beta   90.00
_cell.angle_gamma   90.00
#
_symmetry.space_group_name_H-M   'P 1'
#
loop_
_entity.id
_entity.type
_entity.pdbx_description
1 polymer ?
#
loop_
_entity_poly.entity_id
_entity_poly.type
_entity_poly.pdbx_seq_one_letter_code
_entity_poly.pdbx_strand_id
1 'polypeptide(L)'
;MEVNPVKTGLKILVKMFSEYPQYKQIWPQFRAIPDSSLMNAIELRRHASVYMCGLGAIIHSMKNENDLAVQMNRIAKAHIKWNVHRAHVIHMLEPVLDIVRECNEGKLDAETEEAWTTLYHVIANLIEIYRKKK
;
A
#
# COMPACT_ATOMS: atom_id res chain seq x y z
N MET A 1 11.20 18.88 6.06
CA MET A 1 10.00 18.84 5.19
C MET A 1 8.87 18.23 5.99
N GLU A 2 7.72 18.90 6.14
CA GLU A 2 6.59 18.34 6.88
C GLU A 2 6.02 17.17 6.06
N VAL A 3 6.18 15.93 6.55
CA VAL A 3 5.74 14.73 5.86
C VAL A 3 4.22 14.64 6.00
N ASN A 4 3.49 15.07 4.98
CA ASN A 4 2.04 14.87 4.92
C ASN A 4 1.76 13.43 4.48
N PRO A 5 1.28 12.54 5.36
CA PRO A 5 1.14 11.11 5.03
C PRO A 5 0.19 10.90 3.84
N VAL A 6 -0.91 11.66 3.76
CA VAL A 6 -1.88 11.52 2.67
C VAL A 6 -1.27 11.94 1.33
N LYS A 7 -0.46 13.00 1.31
CA LYS A 7 0.24 13.42 0.08
C LYS A 7 1.27 12.37 -0.36
N THR A 8 1.98 11.76 0.58
CA THR A 8 2.88 10.63 0.33
C THR A 8 2.11 9.44 -0.25
N GLY A 9 1.02 9.02 0.39
CA GLY A 9 0.17 7.94 -0.11
C GLY A 9 -0.39 8.20 -1.50
N LEU A 10 -0.76 9.46 -1.80
CA LEU A 10 -1.19 9.86 -3.14
C LEU A 10 -0.09 9.64 -4.19
N LYS A 11 1.14 10.09 -3.91
CA LYS A 11 2.28 9.88 -4.81
C LYS A 11 2.52 8.39 -5.10
N ILE A 12 2.50 7.55 -4.05
CA ILE A 12 2.68 6.10 -4.16
C ILE A 12 1.61 5.50 -5.08
N LEU A 13 0.33 5.79 -4.82
CA LEU A 13 -0.78 5.21 -5.58
C LEU A 13 -0.82 5.70 -7.02
N VAL A 14 -0.53 7.00 -7.26
CA VAL A 14 -0.44 7.54 -8.63
C VAL A 14 0.69 6.87 -9.40
N LYS A 15 1.86 6.67 -8.77
CA LYS A 15 2.97 5.97 -9.41
C LYS A 15 2.59 4.53 -9.76
N MET A 16 1.99 3.80 -8.82
CA MET A 16 1.50 2.43 -9.09
C MET A 16 0.48 2.39 -10.23
N PHE A 17 -0.48 3.33 -10.30
CA PHE A 17 -1.43 3.37 -11.41
C PHE A 17 -0.82 3.82 -12.73
N SER A 18 0.27 4.56 -12.73
CA SER A 18 0.99 4.89 -13.97
C SER A 18 1.73 3.67 -14.55
N GLU A 19 2.27 2.80 -13.70
CA GLU A 19 2.95 1.57 -14.10
C GLU A 19 1.96 0.42 -14.38
N TYR A 20 0.86 0.36 -13.64
CA TYR A 20 -0.18 -0.66 -13.75
C TYR A 20 -1.58 -0.03 -13.87
N PRO A 21 -1.93 0.62 -15.00
CA PRO A 21 -3.21 1.32 -15.16
C PRO A 21 -4.43 0.44 -14.93
N GLN A 22 -4.33 -0.85 -15.23
CA GLN A 22 -5.40 -1.83 -15.01
C GLN A 22 -5.81 -1.97 -13.53
N TYR A 23 -4.92 -1.68 -12.57
CA TYR A 23 -5.24 -1.80 -11.14
C TYR A 23 -6.26 -0.78 -10.66
N LYS A 24 -6.40 0.33 -11.37
CA LYS A 24 -7.48 1.30 -11.15
C LYS A 24 -8.87 0.67 -11.29
N GLN A 25 -9.01 -0.36 -12.12
CA GLN A 25 -10.30 -1.02 -12.39
C GLN A 25 -10.79 -1.91 -11.23
N ILE A 26 -9.91 -2.23 -10.28
CA ILE A 26 -10.25 -3.01 -9.07
C ILE A 26 -11.37 -2.32 -8.29
N TRP A 27 -11.33 -0.99 -8.20
CA TRP A 27 -12.29 -0.20 -7.43
C TRP A 27 -13.24 0.58 -8.34
N PRO A 28 -14.56 0.32 -8.28
CA PRO A 28 -15.55 0.99 -9.13
C PRO A 28 -15.46 2.52 -9.11
N GLN A 29 -15.19 3.12 -7.93
CA GLN A 29 -15.10 4.56 -7.76
C GLN A 29 -13.96 5.22 -8.54
N PHE A 30 -12.95 4.47 -9.00
CA PHE A 30 -11.86 5.03 -9.78
C PHE A 30 -12.05 4.91 -11.29
N ARG A 31 -12.95 4.02 -11.76
CA ARG A 31 -13.03 3.64 -13.18
C ARG A 31 -13.36 4.81 -14.11
N ALA A 32 -14.20 5.73 -13.66
CA ALA A 32 -14.65 6.89 -14.44
C ALA A 32 -13.70 8.09 -14.34
N ILE A 33 -12.73 8.07 -13.44
CA ILE A 33 -11.79 9.17 -13.24
C ILE A 33 -10.78 9.13 -14.39
N PRO A 34 -10.45 10.23 -15.09
CA PRO A 34 -9.34 10.25 -16.05
C PRO A 34 -7.99 10.11 -15.36
N ASP A 35 -7.00 9.49 -16.01
CA ASP A 35 -5.65 9.32 -15.41
C ASP A 35 -4.98 10.66 -15.07
N SER A 36 -5.14 11.65 -15.96
CA SER A 36 -4.66 13.02 -15.74
C SER A 36 -5.30 13.73 -14.54
N SER A 37 -6.43 13.24 -14.04
CA SER A 37 -7.16 13.81 -12.91
C SER A 37 -7.01 13.02 -11.60
N LEU A 38 -6.37 11.85 -11.63
CA LEU A 38 -6.24 10.95 -10.47
C LEU A 38 -5.63 11.65 -9.25
N MET A 39 -4.54 12.40 -9.44
CA MET A 39 -3.84 13.07 -8.34
C MET A 39 -4.71 14.08 -7.57
N ASN A 40 -5.74 14.63 -8.23
CA ASN A 40 -6.66 15.61 -7.64
C ASN A 40 -8.01 15.00 -7.22
N ALA A 41 -8.23 13.71 -7.49
CA ALA A 41 -9.49 13.05 -7.17
C ALA A 41 -9.68 12.86 -5.66
N ILE A 42 -10.86 13.22 -5.15
CA ILE A 42 -11.18 13.10 -3.73
C ILE A 42 -11.21 11.64 -3.28
N GLU A 43 -11.65 10.75 -4.17
CA GLU A 43 -11.70 9.31 -3.99
C GLU A 43 -10.30 8.75 -3.77
N LEU A 44 -9.33 9.18 -4.58
CA LEU A 44 -7.95 8.74 -4.46
C LEU A 44 -7.31 9.28 -3.18
N ARG A 45 -7.58 10.55 -2.83
CA ARG A 45 -7.12 11.14 -1.56
C ARG A 45 -7.64 10.38 -0.34
N ARG A 46 -8.92 9.96 -0.37
CA ARG A 46 -9.50 9.12 0.69
C ARG A 46 -8.81 7.75 0.74
N HIS A 47 -8.54 7.14 -0.41
CA HIS A 47 -7.86 5.86 -0.47
C HIS A 47 -6.40 5.95 0.01
N ALA A 48 -5.68 7.01 -0.33
CA ALA A 48 -4.35 7.30 0.18
C ALA A 48 -4.34 7.42 1.71
N SER A 49 -5.34 8.09 2.30
CA SER A 49 -5.49 8.15 3.75
C SER A 49 -5.68 6.76 4.37
N VAL A 50 -6.60 5.96 3.83
CA VAL A 50 -6.84 4.57 4.30
C VAL A 50 -5.59 3.72 4.18
N TYR A 51 -4.87 3.81 3.06
CA TYR A 51 -3.62 3.11 2.83
C TYR A 51 -2.55 3.47 3.87
N MET A 52 -2.32 4.76 4.10
CA MET A 52 -1.32 5.23 5.07
C MET A 52 -1.70 4.89 6.51
N CYS A 53 -2.98 4.98 6.86
CA CYS A 53 -3.46 4.52 8.16
C CYS A 53 -3.26 3.01 8.35
N GLY A 54 -3.53 2.21 7.33
CA GLY A 54 -3.33 0.75 7.36
C GLY A 54 -1.86 0.37 7.53
N LEU A 55 -0.98 1.02 6.75
CA LEU A 55 0.46 0.79 6.84
C LEU A 55 1.00 1.22 8.21
N GLY A 56 0.57 2.39 8.70
CA GLY A 56 0.90 2.85 10.04
C GLY A 56 0.42 1.87 11.10
N ALA A 57 -0.82 1.39 11.03
CA ALA A 57 -1.36 0.44 12.01
C ALA A 57 -0.54 -0.85 12.09
N ILE A 58 -0.07 -1.39 10.94
CA ILE A 58 0.85 -2.53 10.94
C ILE A 58 2.12 -2.20 11.71
N ILE A 59 2.81 -1.12 11.32
CA ILE A 59 4.11 -0.74 11.89
C ILE A 59 4.01 -0.54 13.41
N HIS A 60 2.98 0.18 13.87
CA HIS A 60 2.76 0.41 15.31
C HIS A 60 2.44 -0.88 16.08
N SER A 61 1.83 -1.87 15.43
CA SER A 61 1.49 -3.15 16.05
C SER A 61 2.65 -4.17 16.09
N MET A 62 3.77 -3.93 15.39
CA MET A 62 4.84 -4.93 15.26
C MET A 62 5.48 -5.37 16.58
N LYS A 63 5.37 -4.55 17.64
CA LYS A 63 5.91 -4.88 18.97
C LYS A 63 5.04 -5.87 19.76
N ASN A 64 3.81 -6.12 19.32
CA ASN A 64 2.86 -7.02 19.97
C ASN A 64 2.27 -7.99 18.94
N GLU A 65 2.59 -9.27 19.09
CA GLU A 65 2.16 -10.31 18.15
C GLU A 65 0.64 -10.41 17.99
N ASN A 66 -0.12 -10.24 19.08
CA ASN A 66 -1.58 -10.31 19.04
C ASN A 66 -2.17 -9.12 18.27
N ASP A 67 -1.65 -7.91 18.51
CA ASP A 67 -2.09 -6.71 17.78
C ASP A 67 -1.74 -6.82 16.30
N LEU A 68 -0.53 -7.30 16.00
CA LEU A 68 -0.08 -7.53 14.63
C LEU A 68 -0.97 -8.54 13.91
N ALA A 69 -1.30 -9.66 14.56
CA ALA A 69 -2.21 -10.67 14.00
C ALA A 69 -3.60 -10.09 13.71
N VAL A 70 -4.13 -9.24 14.61
CA VAL A 70 -5.41 -8.55 14.41
C VAL A 70 -5.34 -7.61 13.20
N GLN A 71 -4.29 -6.78 13.08
CA GLN A 71 -4.14 -5.87 11.95
C GLN A 71 -3.97 -6.62 10.63
N MET A 72 -3.13 -7.67 10.60
CA MET A 72 -2.92 -8.50 9.42
C MET A 72 -4.20 -9.19 8.95
N ASN A 73 -5.02 -9.70 9.88
CA ASN A 73 -6.32 -10.30 9.53
C ASN A 73 -7.27 -9.28 8.89
N ARG A 74 -7.34 -8.06 9.45
CA ARG A 74 -8.17 -6.97 8.91
C ARG A 74 -7.74 -6.58 7.50
N ILE A 75 -6.43 -6.43 7.28
CA ILE A 75 -5.85 -6.09 5.98
C ILE A 75 -6.11 -7.20 4.97
N ALA A 76 -5.86 -8.45 5.33
CA ALA A 76 -6.11 -9.59 4.47
C ALA A 76 -7.59 -9.65 4.02
N LYS A 77 -8.54 -9.53 4.96
CA LYS A 77 -9.98 -9.53 4.65
C LYS A 77 -10.36 -8.40 3.70
N ALA A 78 -9.84 -7.19 3.91
CA ALA A 78 -10.12 -6.04 3.06
C ALA A 78 -9.59 -6.24 1.63
N HIS A 79 -8.36 -6.76 1.49
CA HIS A 79 -7.74 -7.02 0.19
C HIS A 79 -8.45 -8.16 -0.56
N ILE A 80 -8.80 -9.24 0.14
CA ILE A 80 -9.57 -10.36 -0.45
C ILE A 80 -10.93 -9.91 -0.95
N LYS A 81 -11.64 -9.04 -0.20
CA LYS A 81 -12.95 -8.49 -0.59
C LYS A 81 -12.89 -7.81 -1.96
N TRP A 82 -11.81 -7.10 -2.26
CA TRP A 82 -11.61 -6.40 -3.53
C TRP A 82 -10.85 -7.22 -4.57
N ASN A 83 -10.72 -8.54 -4.34
CA ASN A 83 -9.96 -9.44 -5.18
C ASN A 83 -8.51 -8.99 -5.45
N VAL A 84 -7.86 -8.41 -4.43
CA VAL A 84 -6.45 -8.03 -4.51
C VAL A 84 -5.57 -9.23 -4.22
N HIS A 85 -4.62 -9.51 -5.11
CA HIS A 85 -3.74 -10.67 -5.05
C HIS A 85 -2.32 -10.29 -4.65
N ARG A 86 -1.50 -11.30 -4.33
CA ARG A 86 -0.07 -11.16 -4.04
C ARG A 86 0.62 -10.20 -5.01
N ALA A 87 0.46 -10.40 -6.32
CA ALA A 87 1.11 -9.61 -7.35
C ALA A 87 0.83 -8.11 -7.21
N HIS A 88 -0.43 -7.72 -6.94
CA HIS A 88 -0.81 -6.31 -6.76
C HIS A 88 -0.08 -5.68 -5.57
N VAL A 89 0.10 -6.42 -4.48
CA VAL A 89 0.80 -5.93 -3.27
C VAL A 89 2.30 -5.84 -3.53
N ILE A 90 2.89 -6.82 -4.22
CA ILE A 90 4.32 -6.76 -4.57
C ILE A 90 4.62 -5.58 -5.51
N HIS A 91 3.74 -5.28 -6.46
CA HIS A 91 3.91 -4.13 -7.36
C HIS A 91 3.80 -2.78 -6.63
N MET A 92 3.28 -2.72 -5.41
CA MET A 92 3.29 -1.50 -4.59
C MET A 92 4.66 -1.24 -3.94
N LEU A 93 5.55 -2.23 -3.87
CA LEU A 93 6.83 -2.12 -3.17
C LEU A 93 7.74 -1.09 -3.82
N GLU A 94 7.90 -1.12 -5.15
CA GLU A 94 8.78 -0.19 -5.87
C GLU A 94 8.37 1.29 -5.65
N PRO A 95 7.09 1.69 -5.86
CA PRO A 95 6.63 3.03 -5.52
C PRO A 95 6.86 3.43 -4.05
N VAL A 96 6.82 2.47 -3.12
CA VAL A 96 7.10 2.73 -1.70
C VAL A 96 8.59 2.98 -1.47
N LEU A 97 9.47 2.13 -2.00
CA LEU A 97 10.92 2.29 -1.84
C LEU A 97 11.42 3.61 -2.43
N ASP A 98 10.85 4.05 -3.55
CA ASP A 98 11.20 5.35 -4.12
C ASP A 98 10.82 6.52 -3.22
N ILE A 99 9.67 6.43 -2.55
CA ILE A 99 9.23 7.45 -1.62
C ILE A 99 10.02 7.40 -0.31
N VAL A 100 10.38 6.20 0.17
CA VAL A 100 11.30 6.06 1.31
C VAL A 100 12.65 6.70 0.98
N ARG A 101 13.18 6.46 -0.22
CA ARG A 101 14.41 7.10 -0.72
C ARG A 101 14.27 8.62 -0.80
N GLU A 102 13.14 9.14 -1.31
CA GLU A 102 12.86 10.59 -1.35
C GLU A 102 12.83 11.19 0.07
N CYS A 103 12.21 10.50 1.02
CA CYS A 103 12.13 10.93 2.42
C CYS A 103 13.49 10.92 3.13
N ASN A 104 14.41 10.06 2.70
CA ASN A 104 15.76 9.91 3.27
C ASN A 104 16.83 10.65 2.44
N GLU A 105 16.50 11.83 1.90
CA GLU A 105 17.43 12.71 1.16
C GLU A 105 18.11 12.01 -0.04
N GLY A 106 17.40 11.10 -0.70
CA GLY A 106 17.90 10.33 -1.83
C GLY A 106 18.70 9.09 -1.44
N LYS A 107 18.86 8.79 -0.15
CA LYS A 107 19.59 7.62 0.34
C LYS A 107 18.63 6.52 0.78
N LEU A 108 18.94 5.29 0.40
CA LEU A 108 18.25 4.10 0.87
C LEU A 108 19.34 3.07 1.15
N ASP A 109 19.57 2.75 2.42
CA ASP A 109 20.48 1.68 2.79
C ASP A 109 19.82 0.30 2.57
N ALA A 110 20.67 -0.73 2.48
CA ALA A 110 20.24 -2.09 2.21
C ALA A 110 19.33 -2.65 3.30
N GLU A 111 19.57 -2.28 4.57
CA GLU A 111 18.76 -2.74 5.70
C GLU A 111 17.33 -2.21 5.61
N THR A 112 17.18 -0.92 5.30
CA THR A 112 15.88 -0.27 5.13
C THR A 112 15.15 -0.86 3.92
N GLU A 113 15.84 -1.04 2.80
CA GLU A 113 15.26 -1.66 1.61
C GLU A 113 14.78 -3.10 1.89
N GLU A 114 15.60 -3.89 2.57
CA GLU A 114 15.27 -5.27 2.95
C GLU A 114 14.07 -5.32 3.93
N ALA A 115 14.02 -4.40 4.90
CA ALA A 115 12.92 -4.31 5.86
C ALA A 115 11.58 -4.02 5.17
N TRP A 116 11.54 -3.04 4.27
CA TRP A 116 10.34 -2.73 3.48
C TRP A 116 9.96 -3.88 2.55
N THR A 117 10.94 -4.47 1.87
CA THR A 117 10.72 -5.63 0.99
C THR A 117 10.12 -6.81 1.75
N THR A 118 10.66 -7.12 2.93
CA THR A 118 10.18 -8.19 3.80
C THR A 118 8.76 -7.92 4.27
N LEU A 119 8.45 -6.69 4.71
CA LEU A 119 7.11 -6.30 5.13
C LEU A 119 6.08 -6.55 4.02
N TYR A 120 6.35 -6.09 2.79
CA TYR A 120 5.45 -6.27 1.66
C TYR A 120 5.29 -7.74 1.27
N HIS A 121 6.36 -8.54 1.31
CA HIS A 121 6.27 -9.98 1.11
C HIS A 121 5.39 -10.67 2.15
N VAL A 122 5.53 -10.31 3.43
CA VAL A 122 4.70 -10.87 4.52
C VAL A 122 3.23 -10.53 4.30
N ILE A 123 2.91 -9.26 4.02
CA ILE A 123 1.53 -8.83 3.75
C ILE A 123 0.95 -9.60 2.55
N ALA A 124 1.70 -9.68 1.45
CA ALA A 124 1.27 -10.33 0.22
C ALA A 124 1.03 -11.84 0.42
N ASN A 125 1.91 -12.52 1.16
CA ASN A 125 1.78 -13.93 1.46
C ASN A 125 0.60 -14.20 2.42
N LEU A 126 0.39 -13.35 3.42
CA LEU A 126 -0.73 -13.47 4.34
C LEU A 126 -2.06 -13.33 3.61
N ILE A 127 -2.20 -12.38 2.68
CA ILE A 127 -3.41 -12.24 1.87
C ILE A 127 -3.76 -13.56 1.15
N GLU A 128 -2.78 -14.24 0.54
CA GLU A 128 -3.01 -15.52 -0.14
C GLU A 128 -3.32 -16.67 0.83
N ILE A 129 -2.66 -16.71 1.99
CA ILE A 129 -2.97 -17.70 3.03
C ILE A 129 -4.41 -17.56 3.51
N TYR A 130 -4.85 -16.33 3.81
CA TYR A 130 -6.22 -16.07 4.25
C TYR A 130 -7.25 -16.31 3.13
N ARG A 131 -6.87 -16.10 1.87
CA ARG A 131 -7.71 -16.40 0.71
C ARG A 131 -7.99 -17.89 0.59
N LYS A 132 -6.99 -18.75 0.78
CA LYS A 132 -7.13 -20.22 0.72
C LYS A 132 -7.95 -20.81 1.88
N LYS A 133 -8.17 -20.05 2.96
CA LYS A 133 -8.98 -20.47 4.11
C LYS A 133 -10.47 -20.15 3.96
N LYS A 134 -10.85 -19.40 2.92
CA LYS A 134 -12.25 -19.12 2.55
C LYS A 134 -12.76 -20.18 1.60
#